data_AF-A0A833JQB6-F1
#
_entry.id   AF-A0A833JQB6-F1
#
_cell.length_a   1.000
_cell.length_b   1.000
_cell.length_c   1.000
_cell.angle_alpha   90.00
_cell.angle_beta   90.00
_cell.angle_gamma   90.00
#
_symmetry.space_group_name_H-M   'P 1'
#
loop_
_entity.id
_entity.type
_entity.pdbx_description
1 polymer ?
#
loop_
_entity_poly.entity_id
_entity_poly.type
_entity_poly.pdbx_seq_one_letter_code
_entity_poly.pdbx_strand_id
1 'polypeptide(L)'
;MKLLTIALFTVFLAGCSTLDRIEENPMTARLVTNQITLRFIAGSDNPVVRAAEVREAVETLKGRINGDREFTLAEFQGFALDQFDFDSLSLADQALVMEGIRLARRSIADLIGEGVVEPDERYTLVTLLTWIDTAAARVK
;
A
#
# COMPACT_ATOMS: atom_id res chain seq x y z
N MET A 1 43.36 14.92 1.59
CA MET A 1 41.89 15.05 1.50
C MET A 1 41.39 14.41 0.21
N LYS A 2 41.21 13.08 0.13
CA LYS A 2 40.59 12.40 -1.03
C LYS A 2 40.08 10.98 -0.69
N LEU A 3 39.61 10.75 0.55
CA LEU A 3 39.18 9.42 1.02
C LEU A 3 37.78 9.39 1.67
N LEU A 4 37.02 10.49 1.65
CA LEU A 4 35.73 10.57 2.34
C LEU A 4 34.50 10.36 1.44
N THR A 5 34.67 10.15 0.13
CA THR A 5 33.55 10.20 -0.84
C THR A 5 33.01 8.82 -1.25
N ILE A 6 33.57 7.71 -0.73
CA ILE A 6 33.21 6.34 -1.17
C ILE A 6 32.21 5.64 -0.23
N ALA A 7 31.98 6.17 0.99
CA ALA A 7 31.16 5.49 1.99
C ALA A 7 29.63 5.71 1.86
N LEU A 8 29.16 6.55 0.92
CA LEU A 8 27.73 6.90 0.83
C LEU A 8 26.92 6.03 -0.16
N PHE A 9 27.57 5.13 -0.90
CA PHE A 9 26.90 4.33 -1.95
C PHE A 9 26.48 2.91 -1.52
N THR A 10 26.90 2.44 -0.34
CA THR A 10 26.61 1.07 0.13
C THR A 10 25.29 0.91 0.89
N VAL A 11 24.57 1.99 1.20
CA VAL A 11 23.30 1.91 1.93
C VAL A 11 22.11 1.57 1.02
N PHE A 12 22.23 1.72 -0.30
CA PHE A 12 21.13 1.42 -1.23
C PHE A 12 20.97 -0.06 -1.58
N LEU A 13 22.00 -0.91 -1.39
CA LEU A 13 21.93 -2.33 -1.76
C LEU A 13 21.40 -3.25 -0.66
N ALA A 14 21.30 -2.78 0.59
CA ALA A 14 20.69 -3.53 1.69
C ALA A 14 19.15 -3.39 1.76
N GLY A 15 18.56 -2.51 0.93
CA GLY A 15 17.12 -2.27 0.91
C GLY A 15 16.30 -3.36 0.22
N CYS A 16 16.89 -4.13 -0.70
CA CYS A 16 16.14 -5.12 -1.48
C CYS A 16 15.88 -6.45 -0.73
N SER A 17 16.75 -6.86 0.20
CA SER A 17 16.56 -8.13 0.96
C SER A 17 15.63 -8.00 2.17
N THR A 18 15.26 -6.78 2.56
CA THR A 18 14.30 -6.58 3.65
C THR A 18 12.87 -6.85 3.17
N LEU A 19 12.62 -6.76 1.86
CA LEU A 19 11.32 -7.01 1.26
C LEU A 19 10.91 -8.49 1.33
N ASP A 20 11.85 -9.42 1.10
CA ASP A 20 11.57 -10.86 1.11
C ASP A 20 11.28 -11.41 2.52
N ARG A 21 11.60 -10.68 3.59
CA ARG A 21 11.23 -11.04 4.98
C ARG A 21 9.89 -10.46 5.44
N ILE A 22 9.20 -9.69 4.60
CA ILE A 22 7.88 -9.15 4.91
C ILE A 22 6.81 -10.26 4.84
N GLU A 23 7.06 -11.33 4.08
CA GLU A 23 6.12 -12.40 3.74
C GLU A 23 5.70 -13.28 4.93
N GLU A 24 6.53 -13.46 5.98
CA GLU A 24 6.27 -14.47 7.02
C GLU A 24 5.55 -13.96 8.29
N ASN A 25 5.30 -12.65 8.44
CA ASN A 25 4.75 -12.11 9.68
C ASN A 25 3.70 -11.00 9.46
N PRO A 26 2.44 -11.20 9.90
CA PRO A 26 1.37 -10.20 9.75
C PRO A 26 1.68 -8.86 10.44
N MET A 27 2.53 -8.85 11.48
CA MET A 27 2.99 -7.60 12.09
C MET A 27 3.91 -6.80 11.17
N THR A 28 4.74 -7.47 10.37
CA THR A 28 5.63 -6.81 9.40
C THR A 28 4.81 -6.20 8.27
N ALA A 29 3.86 -6.95 7.70
CA ALA A 29 2.95 -6.44 6.67
C ALA A 29 2.19 -5.20 7.14
N ARG A 30 1.67 -5.22 8.38
CA ARG A 30 1.01 -4.06 9.00
C ARG A 30 1.95 -2.87 9.17
N LEU A 31 3.18 -3.09 9.65
CA LEU A 31 4.15 -2.02 9.84
C LEU A 31 4.52 -1.36 8.51
N VAL A 32 4.81 -2.16 7.49
CA VAL A 32 5.18 -1.70 6.14
C VAL A 32 4.03 -0.92 5.52
N THR A 33 2.80 -1.46 5.57
CA THR A 33 1.60 -0.77 5.09
C THR A 33 1.45 0.59 5.76
N ASN A 34 1.56 0.65 7.09
CA ASN A 34 1.48 1.91 7.82
C ASN A 34 2.56 2.91 7.40
N GLN A 35 3.80 2.45 7.23
CA GLN A 35 4.92 3.32 6.86
C GLN A 35 4.76 3.87 5.44
N ILE A 36 4.37 3.03 4.48
CA ILE A 36 4.13 3.44 3.09
C ILE A 36 2.99 4.46 3.05
N THR A 37 1.87 4.18 3.71
CA THR A 37 0.71 5.10 3.76
C THR A 37 1.10 6.44 4.38
N LEU A 38 1.80 6.45 5.52
CA LEU A 38 2.23 7.71 6.15
C LEU A 38 3.23 8.48 5.28
N ARG A 39 4.13 7.78 4.58
CA ARG A 39 5.08 8.41 3.67
C ARG A 39 4.38 9.05 2.47
N PHE A 40 3.41 8.36 1.87
CA PHE A 40 2.59 8.90 0.79
C PHE A 40 1.84 10.16 1.23
N ILE A 41 1.22 10.12 2.42
CA ILE A 41 0.48 11.26 2.95
C ILE A 41 1.41 12.44 3.26
N ALA A 42 2.54 12.18 3.92
CA ALA A 42 3.51 13.21 4.29
C ALA A 42 4.25 13.82 3.10
N GLY A 43 4.25 13.16 1.94
CA GLY A 43 4.82 13.69 0.69
C GLY A 43 3.96 14.75 0.00
N SER A 44 2.68 14.89 0.40
CA SER A 44 1.75 15.89 -0.16
C SER A 44 2.01 17.29 0.40
N ASP A 45 1.75 18.32 -0.40
CA ASP A 45 1.71 19.72 0.03
C ASP A 45 0.67 19.97 1.13
N ASN A 46 -0.40 19.16 1.15
CA ASN A 46 -1.41 19.17 2.21
C ASN A 46 -1.67 17.75 2.74
N PRO A 47 -0.91 17.32 3.76
CA PRO A 47 -1.02 15.97 4.33
C PRO A 47 -2.40 15.67 4.94
N VAL A 48 -3.08 16.68 5.49
CA VAL A 48 -4.41 16.49 6.11
C VAL A 48 -5.46 16.19 5.05
N VAL A 49 -5.43 16.93 3.94
CA VAL A 49 -6.31 16.67 2.79
C VAL A 49 -5.99 15.32 2.16
N ARG A 50 -4.70 15.01 1.94
CA ARG A 50 -4.29 13.70 1.41
C ARG A 50 -4.70 12.53 2.31
N ALA A 51 -4.65 12.71 3.63
CA ALA A 51 -5.14 11.72 4.57
C ALA A 51 -6.65 11.50 4.42
N ALA A 52 -7.44 12.57 4.24
CA ALA A 52 -8.88 12.45 3.99
C ALA A 52 -9.18 11.71 2.68
N GLU A 53 -8.47 12.03 1.59
CA GLU A 53 -8.57 11.35 0.29
C GLU A 53 -8.28 9.85 0.41
N VAL A 54 -7.21 9.47 1.11
CA VAL A 54 -6.85 8.06 1.35
C VAL A 54 -7.96 7.33 2.12
N ARG A 55 -8.58 7.98 3.11
CA ARG A 55 -9.65 7.38 3.89
C ARG A 55 -10.93 7.21 3.08
N GLU A 56 -11.26 8.18 2.23
CA GLU A 56 -12.40 8.08 1.30
C GLU A 56 -12.20 6.94 0.28
N ALA A 57 -10.99 6.82 -0.27
CA ALA A 57 -10.62 5.70 -1.14
C ALA A 57 -10.77 4.35 -0.43
N VAL A 58 -10.33 4.25 0.84
CA VAL A 58 -10.49 3.04 1.65
C VAL A 58 -11.97 2.68 1.83
N GLU A 59 -12.82 3.63 2.18
CA GLU A 59 -14.25 3.37 2.36
C GLU A 59 -14.92 2.94 1.05
N THR A 60 -14.54 3.55 -0.07
CA THR A 60 -15.01 3.13 -1.40
C THR A 60 -14.60 1.69 -1.73
N LEU A 61 -13.36 1.29 -1.43
CA LEU A 61 -12.89 -0.07 -1.65
C LEU A 61 -13.56 -1.09 -0.72
N LYS A 62 -13.79 -0.75 0.56
CA LYS A 62 -14.57 -1.60 1.48
C LYS A 62 -15.99 -1.81 0.97
N GLY A 63 -16.62 -0.77 0.43
CA GLY A 63 -17.94 -0.87 -0.21
C GLY A 63 -17.97 -1.86 -1.36
N ARG A 64 -16.90 -1.89 -2.19
CA ARG A 64 -16.77 -2.87 -3.29
C ARG A 64 -16.55 -4.29 -2.79
N ILE A 65 -15.70 -4.48 -1.76
CA ILE A 65 -15.46 -5.80 -1.17
C ILE A 65 -16.73 -6.38 -0.55
N ASN A 66 -17.55 -5.55 0.08
CA ASN A 66 -18.77 -5.99 0.75
C ASN A 66 -19.97 -6.20 -0.20
N GLY A 67 -19.84 -5.91 -1.49
CA GLY A 67 -20.91 -6.13 -2.47
C GLY A 67 -21.02 -7.61 -2.89
N ASP A 68 -22.18 -8.03 -3.41
CA ASP A 68 -22.45 -9.43 -3.78
C ASP A 68 -21.70 -9.92 -5.04
N ARG A 69 -20.96 -9.02 -5.71
CA ARG A 69 -20.22 -9.36 -6.92
C ARG A 69 -18.92 -10.12 -6.59
N GLU A 70 -18.66 -11.20 -7.31
CA GLU A 70 -17.36 -11.87 -7.35
C GLU A 70 -16.32 -11.01 -8.08
N PHE A 71 -15.09 -11.04 -7.61
CA PHE A 71 -13.96 -10.34 -8.22
C PHE A 71 -12.66 -11.08 -7.96
N THR A 72 -11.68 -10.89 -8.84
CA THR A 72 -10.31 -11.39 -8.70
C THR A 72 -9.40 -10.37 -8.01
N LEU A 73 -8.24 -10.81 -7.53
CA LEU A 73 -7.22 -9.87 -7.02
C LEU A 73 -6.76 -8.85 -8.07
N ALA A 74 -6.70 -9.25 -9.34
CA ALA A 74 -6.37 -8.33 -10.43
C ALA A 74 -7.45 -7.25 -10.62
N GLU A 75 -8.73 -7.60 -10.53
CA GLU A 75 -9.81 -6.62 -10.55
C GLU A 75 -9.77 -5.70 -9.33
N PHE A 76 -9.50 -6.26 -8.14
CA PHE A 76 -9.34 -5.45 -6.93
C PHE A 76 -8.16 -4.47 -7.03
N GLN A 77 -7.03 -4.91 -7.61
CA GLN A 77 -5.91 -4.03 -7.92
C GLN A 77 -6.34 -2.88 -8.84
N GLY A 78 -7.13 -3.17 -9.88
CA GLY A 78 -7.71 -2.16 -10.77
C GLY A 78 -8.58 -1.16 -10.00
N PHE A 79 -9.49 -1.64 -9.15
CA PHE A 79 -10.34 -0.77 -8.33
C PHE A 79 -9.53 0.15 -7.42
N ALA A 80 -8.42 -0.36 -6.86
CA ALA A 80 -7.53 0.42 -6.01
C ALA A 80 -6.79 1.50 -6.81
N LEU A 81 -6.30 1.19 -8.01
CA LEU A 81 -5.65 2.16 -8.90
C LEU A 81 -6.62 3.27 -9.33
N ASP A 82 -7.89 2.92 -9.58
CA ASP A 82 -8.93 3.88 -9.95
C ASP A 82 -9.24 4.91 -8.85
N GLN A 83 -8.77 4.70 -7.61
CA GLN A 83 -8.93 5.68 -6.52
C GLN A 83 -7.90 6.81 -6.55
N PHE A 84 -6.91 6.75 -7.45
CA PHE A 84 -5.85 7.74 -7.54
C PHE A 84 -5.93 8.49 -8.87
N ASP A 85 -5.95 9.83 -8.80
CA ASP A 85 -5.70 10.67 -9.96
C ASP A 85 -4.19 10.74 -10.22
N PHE A 86 -3.67 9.78 -10.98
CA PHE A 86 -2.23 9.65 -11.26
C PHE A 86 -1.63 10.88 -11.95
N ASP A 87 -2.41 11.61 -12.76
CA ASP A 87 -1.93 12.80 -13.47
C ASP A 87 -1.67 13.97 -12.50
N SER A 88 -2.36 13.98 -11.36
CA SER A 88 -2.12 14.95 -10.28
C SER A 88 -0.92 14.60 -9.37
N LEU A 89 -0.42 13.37 -9.44
CA LEU A 89 0.66 12.88 -8.58
C LEU A 89 2.04 13.17 -9.16
N SER A 90 3.01 13.47 -8.29
CA SER A 90 4.41 13.51 -8.68
C SER A 90 4.88 12.12 -9.11
N LEU A 91 5.89 12.02 -9.99
CA LEU A 91 6.45 10.72 -10.41
C LEU A 91 6.92 9.85 -9.24
N ALA A 92 7.41 10.48 -8.17
CA ALA A 92 7.82 9.78 -6.96
C ALA A 92 6.61 9.19 -6.21
N ASP A 93 5.51 9.93 -6.13
CA ASP A 93 4.28 9.46 -5.51
C ASP A 93 3.59 8.36 -6.33
N GLN A 94 3.58 8.51 -7.66
CA GLN A 94 3.08 7.46 -8.56
C GLN A 94 3.85 6.15 -8.35
N ALA A 95 5.18 6.21 -8.29
CA ALA A 95 6.01 5.04 -8.04
C ALA A 95 5.72 4.42 -6.66
N LEU A 96 5.48 5.26 -5.64
CA LEU A 96 5.21 4.82 -4.29
C LEU A 96 3.82 4.15 -4.16
N VAL A 97 2.80 4.68 -4.84
CA VAL A 97 1.46 4.07 -4.94
C VAL A 97 1.55 2.73 -5.67
N MET A 98 2.21 2.69 -6.83
CA MET A 98 2.38 1.47 -7.61
C MET A 98 3.10 0.38 -6.82
N GLU A 99 4.17 0.74 -6.12
CA GLU A 99 4.92 -0.20 -5.27
C GLU A 99 4.09 -0.67 -4.07
N GLY A 100 3.35 0.23 -3.41
CA GLY A 100 2.46 -0.12 -2.31
C GLY A 100 1.36 -1.09 -2.73
N ILE A 101 0.71 -0.83 -3.86
CA ILE A 101 -0.34 -1.70 -4.42
C ILE A 101 0.25 -3.05 -4.86
N ARG A 102 1.44 -3.05 -5.49
CA ARG A 102 2.13 -4.27 -5.91
C ARG A 102 2.50 -5.14 -4.71
N LEU A 103 3.00 -4.54 -3.62
CA LEU A 103 3.32 -5.24 -2.39
C LEU A 103 2.07 -5.82 -1.73
N ALA A 104 1.01 -5.00 -1.61
CA ALA A 104 -0.28 -5.45 -1.09
C ALA A 104 -0.80 -6.66 -1.88
N ARG A 105 -0.84 -6.56 -3.22
CA ARG A 105 -1.27 -7.66 -4.07
C ARG A 105 -0.45 -8.92 -3.84
N ARG A 106 0.88 -8.83 -3.83
CA ARG A 106 1.74 -10.01 -3.61
C ARG A 106 1.43 -10.67 -2.27
N SER A 107 1.44 -9.88 -1.19
CA SER A 107 1.15 -10.41 0.14
C SER A 107 -0.25 -11.02 0.26
N ILE A 108 -1.24 -10.49 -0.46
CA ILE A 108 -2.59 -11.08 -0.48
C ILE A 108 -2.60 -12.35 -1.33
N ALA A 109 -1.98 -12.35 -2.51
CA ALA A 109 -1.91 -13.51 -3.39
C ALA A 109 -1.20 -14.71 -2.73
N ASP A 110 -0.22 -14.45 -1.85
CA ASP A 110 0.43 -15.51 -1.06
C ASP A 110 -0.50 -16.12 0.00
N LEU A 111 -1.50 -15.37 0.47
CA LEU A 111 -2.46 -15.81 1.49
C LEU A 111 -3.67 -16.53 0.89
N ILE A 112 -4.17 -16.04 -0.25
CA ILE A 112 -5.47 -16.46 -0.81
C ILE A 112 -5.40 -16.92 -2.28
N GLY A 113 -4.23 -16.84 -2.91
CA GLY A 113 -4.05 -17.16 -4.33
C GLY A 113 -4.47 -16.03 -5.28
N GLU A 114 -4.33 -16.25 -6.58
CA GLU A 114 -4.67 -15.29 -7.66
C GLU A 114 -6.09 -15.51 -8.24
N GLY A 115 -6.90 -16.35 -7.57
CA GLY A 115 -8.23 -16.75 -8.02
C GLY A 115 -9.32 -15.69 -7.82
N VAL A 116 -10.57 -16.12 -7.95
CA VAL A 116 -11.72 -15.35 -7.47
C VAL A 116 -11.60 -15.25 -5.95
N VAL A 117 -11.79 -14.04 -5.41
CA VAL A 117 -11.73 -13.79 -3.97
C VAL A 117 -12.99 -14.34 -3.31
N GLU A 118 -12.81 -15.38 -2.52
CA GLU A 118 -13.88 -16.06 -1.80
C GLU A 118 -14.43 -15.18 -0.65
N PRO A 119 -15.68 -15.40 -0.21
CA PRO A 119 -16.30 -14.57 0.81
C PRO A 119 -15.52 -14.45 2.13
N ASP A 120 -14.83 -15.50 2.55
CA ASP A 120 -13.98 -15.54 3.75
C ASP A 120 -12.66 -14.79 3.56
N GLU A 121 -12.12 -14.79 2.34
CA GLU A 121 -10.89 -14.09 1.96
C GLU A 121 -11.05 -12.57 1.93
N ARG A 122 -12.28 -12.08 1.73
CA ARG A 122 -12.64 -10.65 1.81
C ARG A 122 -12.25 -10.02 3.14
N TYR A 123 -12.24 -10.80 4.23
CA TYR A 123 -11.80 -10.33 5.54
C TYR A 123 -10.33 -9.87 5.53
N THR A 124 -9.46 -10.56 4.79
CA THR A 124 -8.04 -10.20 4.64
C THR A 124 -7.90 -8.84 3.95
N LEU A 125 -8.66 -8.61 2.88
CA LEU A 125 -8.67 -7.32 2.18
C LEU A 125 -9.18 -6.18 3.07
N VAL A 126 -10.29 -6.40 3.78
CA VAL A 126 -10.84 -5.42 4.72
C VAL A 126 -9.85 -5.10 5.84
N THR A 127 -9.12 -6.11 6.33
CA THR A 127 -8.09 -5.94 7.36
C THR A 127 -6.95 -5.05 6.88
N LEU A 128 -6.45 -5.28 5.67
CA LEU A 128 -5.42 -4.43 5.07
C LEU A 128 -5.89 -2.98 4.92
N LEU A 129 -7.08 -2.78 4.37
CA LEU A 129 -7.69 -1.45 4.21
C LEU A 129 -7.88 -0.74 5.56
N THR A 130 -8.21 -1.50 6.61
CA THR A 130 -8.34 -0.96 7.98
C THR A 130 -7.01 -0.47 8.53
N TRP A 131 -5.89 -1.11 8.20
CA TRP A 131 -4.56 -0.62 8.58
C TRP A 131 -4.23 0.70 7.88
N ILE A 132 -4.56 0.81 6.59
CA ILE A 132 -4.38 2.04 5.80
C ILE A 132 -5.20 3.19 6.40
N ASP A 133 -6.50 2.98 6.67
CA ASP A 133 -7.36 3.98 7.31
C ASP A 133 -6.84 4.38 8.69
N THR A 134 -6.40 3.42 9.50
CA THR A 134 -5.81 3.68 10.82
C THR A 134 -4.53 4.53 10.73
N ALA A 135 -3.69 4.29 9.72
CA ALA A 135 -2.50 5.09 9.48
C ALA A 135 -2.87 6.53 9.10
N ALA A 136 -3.79 6.68 8.15
CA ALA A 136 -4.25 7.98 7.68
C ALA A 136 -4.94 8.80 8.79
N ALA A 137 -5.75 8.16 9.63
CA ALA A 137 -6.45 8.81 10.75
C ALA A 137 -5.52 9.41 11.84
N ARG A 138 -4.22 9.08 11.82
CA ARG A 138 -3.23 9.68 12.74
C ARG A 138 -2.73 11.04 12.28
N VAL A 139 -2.93 11.39 11.02
CA VAL A 139 -2.55 12.69 10.44
C VAL A 139 -3.66 13.69 10.77
N LYS A 140 -3.27 14.81 11.40
CA LYS A 140 -4.17 15.85 11.90
C LYS A 140 -3.77 17.21 11.36
#